data_AF-A0A3M1W4E1-F1
#
_entry.id   AF-A0A3M1W4E1-F1
#
_cell.length_a   1.000
_cell.length_b   1.000
_cell.length_c   1.000
_cell.angle_alpha   90.00
_cell.angle_beta   90.00
_cell.angle_gamma   90.00
#
_symmetry.space_group_name_H-M   'P 1'
#
loop_
_entity.id
_entity.type
_entity.pdbx_description
1 polymer ?
#
loop_
_entity_poly.entity_id
_entity_poly.type
_entity_poly.pdbx_seq_one_letter_code
_entity_poly.pdbx_strand_id
1 'polypeptide(L)'
;MKCARAAGLAAVLAWFALPAAMAGELALEWPPSGDELTAGYDVELLDEDGTILRTFDAGRATTVRLRGLADGRRYGVRVRPYDIWGNRAREATRTLVTMPEPRIEALEGRLEPGRWVLVTLRGSNFDDGAVVLSRRAGLTAGDVTVIDSERLLVELRAEPGVPAPGPGDLLVVNPVRRAPSYLAARPELLDVDRSGRVDAADLEAVLEAFGTVREDPDYRPQLDPNGDGVIDGEDAGLIRARLAQGGDTLPSAP
;
A
#
# COMPACT_ATOMS: atom_id res chain seq x y z
N MET A 1 -32.03 29.98 57.53
CA MET A 1 -30.71 29.80 56.90
C MET A 1 -30.18 28.41 57.23
N LYS A 2 -30.30 27.46 56.30
CA LYS A 2 -29.49 26.22 56.27
C LYS A 2 -29.24 25.89 54.80
N CYS A 3 -28.00 26.08 54.36
CA CYS A 3 -27.54 25.83 53.00
C CYS A 3 -27.45 24.32 52.75
N ALA A 4 -28.19 23.80 51.77
CA ALA A 4 -27.93 22.47 51.23
C ALA A 4 -26.86 22.61 50.12
N ARG A 5 -25.69 22.03 50.35
CA ARG A 5 -24.62 21.92 49.35
C ARG A 5 -25.02 20.84 48.35
N ALA A 6 -25.22 21.22 47.09
CA ALA A 6 -25.33 20.28 45.99
C ALA A 6 -23.96 19.61 45.77
N ALA A 7 -23.88 18.30 45.99
CA ALA A 7 -22.74 17.49 45.59
C ALA A 7 -22.89 17.17 44.10
N GLY A 8 -22.13 17.86 43.25
CA GLY A 8 -22.02 17.54 41.83
C GLY A 8 -21.24 16.24 41.67
N LEU A 9 -21.89 15.20 41.16
CA LEU A 9 -21.24 13.97 40.72
C LEU A 9 -20.57 14.27 39.36
N ALA A 10 -19.25 14.42 39.34
CA ALA A 10 -18.50 14.45 38.09
C ALA A 10 -18.37 13.03 37.55
N ALA A 11 -19.11 12.70 36.50
CA ALA A 11 -18.92 11.44 35.77
C ALA A 11 -17.63 11.56 34.93
N VAL A 12 -16.60 10.82 35.30
CA VAL A 12 -15.41 10.62 34.47
C VAL A 12 -15.76 9.59 33.41
N LEU A 13 -16.01 10.05 32.19
CA LEU A 13 -16.09 9.18 31.00
C LEU A 13 -14.67 8.72 30.66
N ALA A 14 -14.30 7.52 31.09
CA ALA A 14 -13.10 6.85 30.62
C ALA A 14 -13.36 6.36 29.17
N TRP A 15 -12.68 6.99 28.20
CA TRP A 15 -12.58 6.46 26.85
C TRP A 15 -11.69 5.21 26.90
N PHE A 16 -12.31 4.03 26.86
CA PHE A 16 -11.57 2.81 26.55
C PHE A 16 -11.30 2.81 25.04
N ALA A 17 -10.05 3.09 24.66
CA ALA A 17 -9.57 2.77 23.32
C ALA A 17 -9.63 1.25 23.17
N LEU A 18 -10.43 0.76 22.21
CA LEU A 18 -10.38 -0.65 21.84
C LEU A 18 -8.95 -0.95 21.36
N PRO A 19 -8.32 -2.06 21.79
CA PRO A 19 -7.02 -2.44 21.27
C PRO A 19 -7.15 -2.68 19.76
N ALA A 20 -6.21 -2.12 18.99
CA ALA A 20 -6.14 -2.36 17.56
C ALA A 20 -6.07 -3.86 17.28
N ALA A 21 -6.75 -4.32 16.22
CA ALA A 21 -6.66 -5.70 15.78
C ALA A 21 -5.19 -6.05 15.44
N MET A 22 -4.75 -7.25 15.84
CA MET A 22 -3.38 -7.75 15.67
C MET A 22 -3.32 -8.75 14.51
N ALA A 23 -3.80 -8.38 13.33
CA ALA A 23 -3.84 -9.23 12.15
C ALA A 23 -2.94 -8.74 11.01
N GLY A 24 -2.29 -7.59 11.17
CA GLY A 24 -1.46 -6.97 10.13
C GLY A 24 -0.21 -7.79 9.81
N GLU A 25 0.12 -7.85 8.52
CA GLU A 25 1.36 -8.43 8.01
C GLU A 25 2.09 -7.45 7.07
N LEU A 26 3.41 -7.54 7.00
CA LEU A 26 4.24 -6.87 5.99
C LEU A 26 5.16 -7.90 5.34
N ALA A 27 5.09 -8.01 4.02
CA ALA A 27 6.09 -8.72 3.22
C ALA A 27 7.21 -7.76 2.79
N LEU A 28 8.45 -8.13 3.12
CA LEU A 28 9.65 -7.37 2.78
C LEU A 28 10.54 -8.19 1.85
N GLU A 29 11.17 -7.48 0.91
CA GLU A 29 12.19 -8.01 0.01
C GLU A 29 13.26 -6.93 -0.18
N TRP A 30 14.52 -7.35 -0.23
CA TRP A 30 15.66 -6.47 -0.48
C TRP A 30 16.69 -7.15 -1.37
N PRO A 31 17.47 -6.38 -2.16
CA PRO A 31 18.59 -6.95 -2.89
C PRO A 31 19.66 -7.44 -1.92
N PRO A 32 20.38 -8.54 -2.23
CA PRO A 32 21.52 -8.96 -1.44
C PRO A 32 22.62 -7.88 -1.43
N SER A 33 23.35 -7.79 -0.33
CA SER A 33 24.56 -6.99 -0.21
C SER A 33 25.60 -7.47 -1.24
N GLY A 34 26.29 -6.51 -1.86
CA GLY A 34 27.44 -6.79 -2.73
C GLY A 34 28.74 -7.12 -1.96
N ASP A 35 28.73 -7.01 -0.63
CA ASP A 35 29.88 -7.34 0.21
C ASP A 35 29.97 -8.85 0.44
N GLU A 36 31.07 -9.46 -0.01
CA GLU A 36 31.37 -10.89 0.10
C GLU A 36 31.40 -11.42 1.54
N LEU A 37 31.63 -10.54 2.52
CA LEU A 37 31.70 -10.88 3.94
C LEU A 37 30.34 -10.85 4.63
N THR A 38 29.26 -10.48 3.92
CA THR A 38 27.91 -10.46 4.47
C THR A 38 27.47 -11.86 4.87
N ALA A 39 27.25 -12.07 6.17
CA ALA A 39 26.78 -13.33 6.74
C ALA A 39 25.26 -13.36 6.89
N GLY A 40 24.61 -12.21 7.01
CA GLY A 40 23.16 -12.12 7.06
C GLY A 40 22.63 -10.70 7.28
N TYR A 41 21.36 -10.60 7.65
CA TYR A 41 20.64 -9.34 7.81
C TYR A 41 19.81 -9.30 9.09
N ASP A 42 19.92 -8.19 9.81
CA ASP A 42 18.96 -7.78 10.83
C ASP A 42 17.85 -6.94 10.17
N VAL A 43 16.58 -7.31 10.38
CA VAL A 43 15.41 -6.51 9.99
C VAL A 43 14.90 -5.78 11.23
N GLU A 44 14.89 -4.45 11.18
CA GLU A 44 14.45 -3.60 12.28
C GLU A 44 13.06 -3.05 11.98
N LEU A 45 12.11 -3.37 12.86
CA LEU A 45 10.77 -2.81 12.89
C LEU A 45 10.75 -1.64 13.87
N LEU A 46 10.33 -0.48 13.40
CA LEU A 46 10.26 0.76 14.14
C LEU A 46 8.82 1.23 14.28
N ASP A 47 8.54 2.00 15.32
CA ASP A 47 7.32 2.80 15.37
C ASP A 47 7.43 4.06 14.51
N GLU A 48 6.36 4.86 14.53
CA GLU A 48 6.24 6.10 13.76
C GLU A 48 7.26 7.17 14.20
N ASP A 49 7.70 7.14 15.46
CA ASP A 49 8.74 8.03 15.99
C ASP A 49 10.17 7.55 15.67
N GLY A 50 10.29 6.39 15.00
CA GLY A 50 11.58 5.79 14.65
C GLY A 50 12.26 5.04 15.80
N THR A 51 11.53 4.69 16.86
CA THR A 51 12.01 3.81 17.93
C THR A 51 11.94 2.37 17.47
N ILE A 52 13.03 1.61 17.67
CA ILE A 52 13.05 0.18 17.35
C ILE A 52 12.12 -0.56 18.30
N LEU A 53 11.06 -1.14 17.76
CA LEU A 53 10.14 -2.02 18.47
C LEU A 53 10.69 -3.45 18.55
N ARG A 54 11.30 -3.91 17.45
CA ARG A 54 11.83 -5.27 17.35
C ARG A 54 12.92 -5.37 16.29
N THR A 55 13.91 -6.23 16.56
CA THR A 55 14.91 -6.66 15.57
C THR A 55 14.73 -8.15 15.31
N PHE A 56 14.73 -8.54 14.04
CA PHE A 56 14.63 -9.92 13.59
C PHE A 56 15.92 -10.29 12.86
N ASP A 57 16.57 -11.37 13.26
CA ASP A 57 17.67 -11.95 12.48
C ASP A 57 17.06 -12.76 11.33
N ALA A 58 17.25 -12.28 10.10
CA ALA A 58 16.80 -12.95 8.88
C ALA A 58 17.84 -13.94 8.34
N GLY A 59 19.02 -14.05 8.97
CA GLY A 59 20.13 -14.82 8.45
C GLY A 59 20.46 -14.39 7.02
N ARG A 60 20.66 -15.37 6.13
CA ARG A 60 20.95 -15.14 4.70
C ARG A 60 19.72 -14.85 3.84
N ALA A 61 18.51 -14.82 4.42
CA ALA A 61 17.32 -14.53 3.65
C ALA A 61 17.34 -13.09 3.13
N THR A 62 16.76 -12.88 1.94
CA THR A 62 16.52 -11.56 1.36
C THR A 62 15.04 -11.21 1.30
N THR A 63 14.22 -12.01 2.00
CA THR A 63 12.79 -11.81 2.16
C THR A 63 12.38 -12.15 3.58
N VAL A 64 11.40 -11.43 4.12
CA VAL A 64 10.77 -11.76 5.41
C VAL A 64 9.31 -11.37 5.40
N ARG A 65 8.50 -12.07 6.20
CA ARG A 65 7.12 -11.69 6.49
C ARG A 65 6.98 -11.37 7.96
N LEU A 66 6.75 -10.10 8.26
CA LEU A 66 6.44 -9.62 9.60
C LEU A 66 4.94 -9.82 9.84
N ARG A 67 4.56 -10.36 11.00
CA ARG A 67 3.17 -10.70 11.35
C ARG A 67 2.81 -10.21 12.73
N GLY A 68 1.51 -10.11 13.02
CA GLY A 68 1.01 -9.67 14.32
C GLY A 68 1.22 -8.17 14.53
N LEU A 69 1.17 -7.40 13.46
CA LEU A 69 1.21 -5.94 13.50
C LEU A 69 -0.19 -5.40 13.81
N ALA A 70 -0.23 -4.23 14.45
CA ALA A 70 -1.48 -3.49 14.65
C ALA A 70 -2.00 -3.02 13.32
N ASP A 71 -3.28 -3.31 13.05
CA ASP A 71 -3.98 -2.66 11.97
C ASP A 71 -4.14 -1.16 12.26
N GLY A 72 -4.15 -0.34 11.21
CA GLY A 72 -4.29 1.12 11.28
C GLY A 72 -3.07 1.86 11.83
N ARG A 73 -1.95 1.17 12.06
CA ARG A 73 -0.69 1.77 12.54
C ARG A 73 0.37 1.75 11.44
N ARG A 74 1.05 2.88 11.24
CA ARG A 74 2.26 2.94 10.41
C ARG A 74 3.47 2.38 11.16
N TYR A 75 4.30 1.66 10.42
CA TYR A 75 5.55 1.09 10.91
C TYR A 75 6.69 1.55 10.03
N GLY A 76 7.82 1.87 10.65
CA GLY A 76 9.10 1.97 9.96
C GLY A 76 9.71 0.58 9.81
N VAL A 77 10.33 0.29 8.67
CA VAL A 77 11.12 -0.93 8.45
C VAL A 77 12.44 -0.59 7.75
N ARG A 78 13.53 -1.18 8.23
CA ARG A 78 14.85 -1.08 7.59
C ARG A 78 15.66 -2.36 7.76
N VAL A 79 16.60 -2.58 6.87
CA VAL A 79 17.44 -3.79 6.84
C VAL A 79 18.89 -3.39 7.10
N ARG A 80 19.60 -4.15 7.93
CA ARG A 80 21.01 -3.93 8.23
C ARG A 80 21.81 -5.22 8.03
N PRO A 81 22.78 -5.27 7.10
CA PRO A 81 23.64 -6.43 6.96
C PRO A 81 24.60 -6.56 8.15
N TYR A 82 25.00 -7.79 8.44
CA TYR A 82 26.09 -8.11 9.37
C TYR A 82 27.09 -9.08 8.73
N ASP A 83 28.37 -8.95 9.10
CA ASP A 83 29.46 -9.75 8.54
C ASP A 83 29.64 -11.11 9.25
N ILE A 84 30.57 -11.94 8.75
CA ILE A 84 30.91 -13.26 9.33
C ILE A 84 31.45 -13.21 10.77
N TRP A 85 31.84 -12.04 11.28
CA TRP A 85 32.24 -11.83 12.67
C TRP A 85 31.09 -11.26 13.52
N GLY A 86 29.92 -11.06 12.93
CA GLY A 86 28.74 -10.51 13.59
C GLY A 86 28.78 -8.98 13.73
N ASN A 87 29.69 -8.28 13.06
CA ASN A 87 29.66 -6.83 13.06
C ASN A 87 28.53 -6.34 12.17
N ARG A 88 27.69 -5.46 12.70
CA ARG A 88 26.60 -4.83 11.96
C ARG A 88 27.13 -3.64 11.18
N ALA A 89 26.62 -3.44 9.96
CA ALA A 89 26.91 -2.22 9.22
C ALA A 89 26.54 -0.98 10.03
N ARG A 90 27.31 0.11 9.87
CA ARG A 90 27.07 1.37 10.60
C ARG A 90 25.69 1.94 10.31
N GLU A 91 25.24 1.81 9.07
CA GLU A 91 23.95 2.31 8.59
C GLU A 91 23.09 1.15 8.11
N ALA A 92 21.79 1.26 8.37
CA ALA A 92 20.78 0.41 7.75
C ALA A 92 20.32 1.03 6.42
N THR A 93 19.51 0.32 5.65
CA THR A 93 18.81 0.89 4.49
C THR A 93 17.97 2.10 4.89
N ARG A 94 17.56 2.91 3.90
CA ARG A 94 16.49 3.91 4.09
C ARG A 94 15.27 3.24 4.73
N THR A 95 14.69 3.91 5.72
CA THR A 95 13.46 3.45 6.36
C THR A 95 12.30 3.56 5.38
N LEU A 96 11.60 2.46 5.17
CA LEU A 96 10.29 2.47 4.53
C LEU A 96 9.24 2.62 5.63
N VAL A 97 8.28 3.52 5.42
CA VAL A 97 7.17 3.74 6.36
C VAL A 97 5.87 3.41 5.64
N THR A 98 5.08 2.50 6.23
CA THR A 98 3.78 2.11 5.68
C THR A 98 2.94 1.43 6.75
N MET A 99 1.63 1.38 6.56
CA MET A 99 0.76 0.46 7.29
C MET A 99 0.97 -1.00 6.82
N PRO A 100 0.55 -2.02 7.60
CA PRO A 100 0.51 -3.40 7.13
C PRO A 100 -0.27 -3.56 5.80
N GLU A 101 -0.19 -4.73 5.18
CA GLU A 101 -0.87 -5.00 3.90
C GLU A 101 -2.36 -4.62 3.97
N PRO A 102 -2.86 -3.81 3.03
CA PRO A 102 -4.28 -3.47 2.93
C PRO A 102 -5.15 -4.70 2.80
N ARG A 103 -6.31 -4.69 3.47
CA ARG A 103 -7.32 -5.73 3.32
C ARG A 103 -8.68 -5.10 3.05
N ILE A 104 -9.42 -5.65 2.10
CA ILE A 104 -10.79 -5.26 1.80
C ILE A 104 -11.70 -6.32 2.40
N GLU A 105 -12.57 -5.91 3.31
CA GLU A 105 -13.51 -6.80 4.00
C GLU A 105 -14.92 -6.67 3.44
N ALA A 106 -15.32 -5.46 3.04
CA ALA A 106 -16.61 -5.22 2.43
C ALA A 106 -16.56 -4.13 1.35
N LEU A 107 -17.41 -4.30 0.36
CA LEU A 107 -17.77 -3.30 -0.64
C LEU A 107 -19.22 -2.90 -0.39
N GLU A 108 -19.44 -1.65 0.04
CA GLU A 108 -20.75 -1.10 0.39
C GLU A 108 -21.19 -0.11 -0.68
N GLY A 109 -22.34 -0.41 -1.28
CA GLY A 109 -22.91 0.40 -2.35
C GLY A 109 -23.58 -0.49 -3.40
N ARG A 110 -24.31 0.14 -4.32
CA ARG A 110 -24.94 -0.57 -5.42
C ARG A 110 -24.44 0.00 -6.73
N LEU A 111 -23.71 -0.81 -7.49
CA LEU A 111 -23.29 -0.41 -8.83
C LEU A 111 -24.47 -0.37 -9.78
N GLU A 112 -24.45 0.62 -10.68
CA GLU A 112 -25.32 0.72 -11.84
C GLU A 112 -24.48 0.42 -13.09
N PRO A 113 -24.87 -0.56 -13.92
CA PRO A 113 -24.09 -0.90 -15.11
C PRO A 113 -23.89 0.31 -16.04
N GLY A 114 -22.65 0.52 -16.46
CA GLY A 114 -22.22 1.60 -17.34
C GLY A 114 -22.06 2.97 -16.66
N ARG A 115 -22.30 3.10 -15.35
CA ARG A 115 -22.20 4.37 -14.62
C ARG A 115 -21.11 4.35 -13.56
N TRP A 116 -20.50 5.51 -13.38
CA TRP A 116 -19.65 5.78 -12.23
C TRP A 116 -20.53 5.93 -10.99
N VAL A 117 -20.23 5.13 -9.97
CA VAL A 117 -20.90 5.13 -8.69
C VAL A 117 -19.86 5.24 -7.60
N LEU A 118 -20.03 6.19 -6.69
CA LEU A 118 -19.24 6.29 -5.48
C LEU A 118 -19.68 5.20 -4.49
N VAL A 119 -18.74 4.34 -4.10
CA VAL A 119 -18.95 3.25 -3.14
C VAL A 119 -18.00 3.40 -1.96
N THR A 120 -18.33 2.75 -0.85
CA THR A 120 -17.43 2.68 0.31
C THR A 120 -16.77 1.31 0.34
N LEU A 121 -15.44 1.28 0.42
CA LEU A 121 -14.72 0.07 0.85
C LEU A 121 -14.49 0.13 2.34
N ARG A 122 -14.77 -0.98 3.03
CA ARG A 122 -14.37 -1.20 4.42
C ARG A 122 -13.29 -2.25 4.50
N GLY A 123 -12.38 -2.08 5.44
CA GLY A 123 -11.35 -3.06 5.72
C GLY A 123 -10.31 -2.53 6.70
N SER A 124 -9.04 -2.71 6.37
CA SER A 124 -7.94 -2.33 7.25
C SER A 124 -6.72 -1.88 6.46
N ASN A 125 -5.91 -1.03 7.10
CA ASN A 125 -4.61 -0.55 6.65
C ASN A 125 -4.66 0.27 5.35
N PHE A 126 -5.70 1.07 5.18
CA PHE A 126 -5.77 2.04 4.09
C PHE A 126 -4.93 3.26 4.48
N ASP A 127 -3.74 3.36 3.87
CA ASP A 127 -2.83 4.48 4.11
C ASP A 127 -3.30 5.71 3.32
N ASP A 128 -2.92 6.90 3.76
CA ASP A 128 -3.21 8.13 3.03
C ASP A 128 -2.58 8.07 1.64
N GLY A 129 -3.34 8.41 0.61
CA GLY A 129 -2.91 8.28 -0.79
C GLY A 129 -2.95 6.85 -1.34
N ALA A 130 -3.61 5.91 -0.64
CA ALA A 130 -3.90 4.60 -1.20
C ALA A 130 -4.71 4.71 -2.50
N VAL A 131 -4.35 3.87 -3.48
CA VAL A 131 -5.08 3.74 -4.74
C VAL A 131 -5.85 2.43 -4.78
N VAL A 132 -6.93 2.41 -5.55
CA VAL A 132 -7.73 1.21 -5.80
C VAL A 132 -7.58 0.83 -7.27
N LEU A 133 -7.26 -0.43 -7.51
CA LEU A 133 -7.14 -1.01 -8.84
C LEU A 133 -8.18 -2.11 -9.01
N SER A 134 -8.64 -2.28 -10.24
CA SER A 134 -9.50 -3.40 -10.61
C SER A 134 -8.67 -4.62 -10.99
N ARG A 135 -9.10 -5.78 -10.52
CA ARG A 135 -8.56 -7.10 -10.92
C ARG A 135 -9.50 -7.84 -11.85
N ARG A 136 -10.62 -7.20 -12.23
CA ARG A 136 -11.69 -7.78 -13.04
C ARG A 136 -11.87 -6.98 -14.32
N ALA A 137 -11.81 -7.67 -15.46
CA ALA A 137 -12.13 -7.08 -16.75
C ALA A 137 -13.55 -6.48 -16.76
N GLY A 138 -13.69 -5.28 -17.35
CA GLY A 138 -14.95 -4.55 -17.39
C GLY A 138 -15.36 -3.90 -16.06
N LEU A 139 -14.51 -3.95 -15.03
CA LEU A 139 -14.63 -3.14 -13.83
C LEU A 139 -13.49 -2.11 -13.84
N THR A 140 -13.83 -0.83 -13.69
CA THR A 140 -12.86 0.27 -13.59
C THR A 140 -12.98 0.93 -12.23
N ALA A 141 -11.84 1.22 -11.60
CA ALA A 141 -11.75 2.04 -10.40
C ALA A 141 -11.26 3.45 -10.79
N GLY A 142 -11.90 4.47 -10.25
CA GLY A 142 -11.62 5.87 -10.48
C GLY A 142 -11.02 6.51 -9.24
N ASP A 143 -11.47 7.72 -8.93
CA ASP A 143 -10.90 8.51 -7.84
C ASP A 143 -11.16 7.88 -6.47
N VAL A 144 -10.17 8.04 -5.59
CA VAL A 144 -10.16 7.47 -4.24
C VAL A 144 -10.05 8.60 -3.23
N THR A 145 -10.87 8.54 -2.19
CA THR A 145 -10.74 9.37 -1.00
C THR A 145 -10.65 8.47 0.21
N VAL A 146 -9.46 8.40 0.81
CA VAL A 146 -9.25 7.68 2.07
C VAL A 146 -9.91 8.50 3.19
N ILE A 147 -10.79 7.86 3.95
CA ILE A 147 -11.52 8.50 5.07
C ILE A 147 -10.76 8.26 6.37
N ASP A 148 -10.34 7.02 6.57
CA ASP A 148 -9.50 6.56 7.68
C ASP A 148 -8.85 5.22 7.29
N SER A 149 -8.08 4.62 8.20
CA SER A 149 -7.38 3.36 7.94
C SER A 149 -8.29 2.15 7.71
N GLU A 150 -9.60 2.28 7.91
CA GLU A 150 -10.59 1.21 7.76
C GLU A 150 -11.60 1.51 6.65
N ARG A 151 -11.64 2.73 6.13
CA ARG A 151 -12.65 3.18 5.17
C ARG A 151 -12.08 4.10 4.10
N LEU A 152 -12.44 3.81 2.86
CA LEU A 152 -12.22 4.72 1.74
C LEU A 152 -13.47 4.79 0.86
N LEU A 153 -13.63 5.92 0.19
CA LEU A 153 -14.56 6.09 -0.92
C LEU A 153 -13.80 5.85 -2.23
N VAL A 154 -14.41 5.13 -3.16
CA VAL A 154 -13.86 4.92 -4.50
C VAL A 154 -14.97 5.02 -5.53
N GLU A 155 -14.69 5.66 -6.65
CA GLU A 155 -15.57 5.62 -7.82
C GLU A 155 -15.38 4.29 -8.55
N LEU A 156 -16.46 3.54 -8.78
CA LEU A 156 -16.42 2.32 -9.57
C LEU A 156 -17.38 2.42 -10.75
N ARG A 157 -16.98 1.83 -11.88
CA ARG A 157 -17.84 1.61 -13.05
C ARG A 157 -17.71 0.17 -13.52
N ALA A 158 -18.83 -0.54 -13.54
CA ALA A 158 -18.92 -1.88 -14.13
C ALA A 158 -19.60 -1.80 -15.49
N GLU A 159 -19.03 -2.42 -16.52
CA GLU A 159 -19.66 -2.52 -17.84
C GLU A 159 -20.98 -3.31 -17.80
N PRO A 160 -21.91 -3.07 -18.76
CA PRO A 160 -23.11 -3.88 -18.89
C PRO A 160 -22.81 -5.38 -18.98
N GLY A 161 -23.47 -6.18 -18.13
CA GLY A 161 -23.29 -7.63 -18.10
C GLY A 161 -22.18 -8.13 -17.17
N VAL A 162 -21.36 -7.24 -16.61
CA VAL A 162 -20.39 -7.60 -15.57
C VAL A 162 -21.16 -7.89 -14.26
N PRO A 163 -20.98 -9.07 -13.62
CA PRO A 163 -21.60 -9.37 -12.34
C PRO A 163 -21.17 -8.37 -11.27
N ALA A 164 -22.02 -8.21 -10.23
CA ALA A 164 -21.67 -7.39 -9.08
C ALA A 164 -20.29 -7.80 -8.52
N PRO A 165 -19.35 -6.87 -8.35
CA PRO A 165 -18.04 -7.18 -7.81
C PRO A 165 -18.13 -7.44 -6.31
N GLY A 166 -17.20 -8.24 -5.81
CA GLY A 166 -16.91 -8.40 -4.40
C GLY A 166 -15.54 -7.84 -4.04
N PRO A 167 -15.16 -7.88 -2.74
CA PRO A 167 -13.87 -7.40 -2.27
C PRO A 167 -12.64 -7.95 -3.02
N GLY A 168 -12.69 -9.22 -3.44
CA GLY A 168 -11.57 -9.87 -4.15
C GLY A 168 -11.33 -9.38 -5.59
N ASP A 169 -12.27 -8.64 -6.17
CA ASP A 169 -12.14 -8.05 -7.51
C ASP A 169 -11.36 -6.73 -7.51
N LEU A 170 -11.02 -6.23 -6.33
CA LEU A 170 -10.32 -4.97 -6.12
C LEU A 170 -8.99 -5.22 -5.41
N LEU A 171 -8.05 -4.32 -5.65
CA LEU A 171 -6.78 -4.27 -4.95
C LEU A 171 -6.61 -2.85 -4.38
N VAL A 172 -6.38 -2.74 -3.08
CA VAL A 172 -5.94 -1.48 -2.46
C VAL A 172 -4.42 -1.50 -2.35
N VAL A 173 -3.78 -0.40 -2.74
CA VAL A 173 -2.32 -0.28 -2.76
C VAL A 173 -1.90 1.00 -2.04
N ASN A 174 -1.16 0.84 -0.93
CA ASN A 174 -0.60 1.97 -0.19
C ASN A 174 0.63 2.56 -0.90
N PRO A 175 0.89 3.88 -0.82
CA PRO A 175 1.98 4.56 -1.55
C PRO A 175 3.35 4.32 -0.88
N VAL A 176 3.91 3.12 -1.08
CA VAL A 176 5.21 2.70 -0.56
C VAL A 176 6.01 1.99 -1.65
N ARG A 177 7.34 2.09 -1.58
CA ARG A 177 8.25 1.43 -2.51
C ARG A 177 7.98 -0.07 -2.60
N ARG A 178 7.98 -0.59 -3.82
CA ARG A 178 7.60 -1.97 -4.14
C ARG A 178 8.78 -2.77 -4.65
N ALA A 179 8.83 -4.03 -4.25
CA ALA A 179 9.80 -4.96 -4.79
C ALA A 179 9.42 -5.36 -6.24
N PRO A 180 10.41 -5.69 -7.10
CA PRO A 180 10.14 -6.19 -8.44
C PRO A 180 9.19 -7.40 -8.47
N SER A 181 9.29 -8.30 -7.50
CA SER A 181 8.40 -9.45 -7.36
C SER A 181 6.93 -9.05 -7.11
N TYR A 182 6.70 -7.98 -6.35
CA TYR A 182 5.37 -7.44 -6.07
C TYR A 182 4.72 -6.91 -7.35
N LEU A 183 5.49 -6.17 -8.16
CA LEU A 183 5.08 -5.62 -9.45
C LEU A 183 4.80 -6.73 -10.47
N ALA A 184 5.69 -7.72 -10.58
CA ALA A 184 5.52 -8.86 -11.48
C ALA A 184 4.24 -9.67 -11.18
N ALA A 185 3.86 -9.78 -9.91
CA ALA A 185 2.66 -10.48 -9.48
C ALA A 185 1.37 -9.66 -9.66
N ARG A 186 1.46 -8.35 -9.95
CA ARG A 186 0.35 -7.40 -10.02
C ARG A 186 0.49 -6.46 -11.21
N PRO A 187 0.36 -6.98 -12.45
CA PRO A 187 0.46 -6.16 -13.66
C PRO A 187 -0.61 -5.06 -13.72
N GLU A 188 -1.70 -5.18 -12.97
CA GLU A 188 -2.72 -4.13 -12.82
C GLU A 188 -2.18 -2.80 -12.28
N LEU A 189 -1.00 -2.79 -11.63
CA LEU A 189 -0.32 -1.56 -11.20
C LEU A 189 0.16 -0.69 -12.36
N LEU A 190 0.30 -1.27 -13.55
CA LEU A 190 0.85 -0.59 -14.73
C LEU A 190 -0.24 0.04 -15.61
N ASP A 191 -1.51 -0.22 -15.30
CA ASP A 191 -2.67 0.47 -15.89
C ASP A 191 -2.90 1.78 -15.11
N VAL A 192 -2.00 2.73 -15.35
CA VAL A 192 -1.93 3.99 -14.60
C VAL A 192 -2.94 5.01 -15.10
N ASP A 193 -3.41 4.85 -16.35
CA ASP A 193 -4.49 5.66 -16.94
C ASP A 193 -5.90 5.11 -16.62
N ARG A 194 -5.97 3.91 -16.03
CA ARG A 194 -7.19 3.21 -15.59
C ARG A 194 -8.13 2.88 -16.75
N SER A 195 -7.58 2.62 -17.93
CA SER A 195 -8.33 2.19 -19.11
C SER A 195 -8.76 0.71 -19.04
N GLY A 196 -8.19 -0.06 -18.11
CA GLY A 196 -8.36 -1.51 -18.00
C GLY A 196 -7.35 -2.30 -18.83
N ARG A 197 -6.32 -1.64 -19.38
CA ARG A 197 -5.26 -2.24 -20.20
C ARG A 197 -3.92 -1.64 -19.79
N VAL A 198 -2.84 -2.34 -20.13
CA VAL A 198 -1.49 -1.78 -20.01
C VAL A 198 -0.97 -1.55 -21.42
N ASP A 199 -1.10 -0.32 -21.91
CA ASP A 199 -0.78 0.06 -23.29
C ASP A 199 0.11 1.32 -23.38
N ALA A 200 0.18 1.93 -24.57
CA ALA A 200 1.03 3.09 -24.80
C ALA A 200 0.53 4.35 -24.09
N ALA A 201 -0.77 4.44 -23.78
CA ALA A 201 -1.37 5.56 -23.07
C ALA A 201 -0.87 5.62 -21.61
N ASP A 202 -0.64 4.46 -20.98
CA ASP A 202 -0.02 4.38 -19.65
C ASP A 202 1.38 4.97 -19.65
N LEU A 203 2.18 4.62 -20.67
CA LEU A 203 3.52 5.15 -20.81
C LEU A 203 3.49 6.66 -21.05
N GLU A 204 2.58 7.15 -21.89
CA GLU A 204 2.39 8.58 -22.14
C GLU A 204 2.04 9.32 -20.83
N ALA A 205 1.10 8.79 -20.05
CA ALA A 205 0.68 9.38 -18.77
C ALA A 205 1.84 9.51 -17.76
N VAL A 206 2.71 8.50 -17.65
CA VAL A 206 3.93 8.60 -16.81
C VAL A 206 4.89 9.66 -17.34
N LEU A 207 5.12 9.69 -18.66
CA LEU A 207 6.04 10.64 -19.27
C LEU A 207 5.57 12.10 -19.15
N GLU A 208 4.25 12.34 -19.15
CA GLU A 208 3.68 13.68 -18.94
C GLU A 208 3.88 14.20 -17.52
N ALA A 209 3.96 13.32 -16.53
CA ALA A 209 4.17 13.66 -15.11
C ALA A 209 5.63 13.51 -14.64
N PHE A 210 6.55 13.25 -15.56
CA PHE A 210 7.95 12.95 -15.27
C PHE A 210 8.63 14.07 -14.47
N GLY A 211 9.30 13.68 -13.39
CA GLY A 211 10.04 14.58 -12.50
C GLY A 211 9.23 15.17 -11.35
N THR A 212 7.94 14.85 -11.23
CA THR A 212 7.16 15.20 -10.04
C THR A 212 7.50 14.26 -8.88
N VAL A 213 7.52 14.80 -7.67
CA VAL A 213 7.81 14.07 -6.43
C VAL A 213 6.61 14.11 -5.49
N ARG A 214 6.54 13.19 -4.53
CA ARG A 214 5.41 13.03 -3.60
C ARG A 214 4.97 14.32 -2.90
N GLU A 215 5.89 15.24 -2.65
CA GLU A 215 5.64 16.52 -2.01
C GLU A 215 5.01 17.57 -2.94
N ASP A 216 5.04 17.35 -4.26
CA ASP A 216 4.47 18.26 -5.25
C ASP A 216 2.94 18.16 -5.27
N PRO A 217 2.23 19.29 -5.47
CA PRO A 217 0.76 19.30 -5.52
C PRO A 217 0.18 18.52 -6.70
N ASP A 218 0.94 18.37 -7.79
CA ASP A 218 0.53 17.68 -9.01
C ASP A 218 0.98 16.21 -9.04
N TYR A 219 1.65 15.72 -8.00
CA TYR A 219 2.03 14.31 -7.91
C TYR A 219 0.79 13.43 -7.79
N ARG A 220 0.77 12.39 -8.62
CA ARG A 220 -0.31 11.40 -8.67
C ARG A 220 0.26 10.03 -8.31
N PRO A 221 -0.08 9.45 -7.15
CA PRO A 221 0.48 8.16 -6.72
C PRO A 221 0.27 7.01 -7.72
N GLN A 222 -0.77 7.08 -8.55
CA GLN A 222 -1.04 6.08 -9.58
C GLN A 222 -0.01 6.09 -10.73
N LEU A 223 0.67 7.23 -10.96
CA LEU A 223 1.69 7.38 -12.00
C LEU A 223 3.10 7.02 -11.48
N ASP A 224 3.23 6.66 -10.21
CA ASP A 224 4.43 6.12 -9.53
C ASP A 224 4.18 4.63 -9.19
N PRO A 225 4.15 3.74 -10.19
CA PRO A 225 3.89 2.31 -9.98
C PRO A 225 4.95 1.66 -9.08
N ASN A 226 6.21 2.10 -9.12
CA ASN A 226 7.27 1.53 -8.27
C ASN A 226 7.12 1.97 -6.79
N GLY A 227 6.40 3.06 -6.53
CA GLY A 227 6.02 3.60 -5.23
C GLY A 227 7.15 4.31 -4.48
N ASP A 228 8.26 4.67 -5.13
CA ASP A 228 9.45 5.23 -4.48
C ASP A 228 9.33 6.73 -4.13
N GLY A 229 8.25 7.36 -4.60
CA GLY A 229 7.92 8.75 -4.33
C GLY A 229 8.35 9.73 -5.43
N VAL A 230 8.87 9.25 -6.56
CA VAL A 230 9.27 10.07 -7.71
C VAL A 230 8.71 9.44 -8.98
N ILE A 231 8.10 10.24 -9.86
CA ILE A 231 7.67 9.76 -11.17
C ILE A 231 8.84 9.90 -12.14
N ASP A 232 9.49 8.79 -12.53
CA ASP A 232 10.69 8.85 -13.34
C ASP A 232 10.89 7.72 -14.37
N GLY A 233 12.15 7.50 -14.78
CA GLY A 233 12.53 6.52 -15.79
C GLY A 233 12.38 5.09 -15.32
N GLU A 234 12.40 4.83 -14.02
CA GLU A 234 12.13 3.52 -13.45
C GLU A 234 10.65 3.15 -13.67
N ASP A 235 9.72 4.07 -13.44
CA ASP A 235 8.28 3.86 -13.68
C ASP A 235 7.97 3.62 -15.16
N ALA A 236 8.48 4.50 -16.03
CA ALA A 236 8.33 4.34 -17.48
C ALA A 236 8.97 3.03 -17.97
N GLY A 237 10.06 2.61 -17.33
CA GLY A 237 10.76 1.36 -17.61
C GLY A 237 9.89 0.12 -17.35
N LEU A 238 9.11 0.12 -16.26
CA LEU A 238 8.19 -0.97 -15.92
C LEU A 238 7.13 -1.17 -17.01
N ILE A 239 6.48 -0.07 -17.44
CA ILE A 239 5.45 -0.12 -18.49
C ILE A 239 6.07 -0.58 -19.81
N ARG A 240 7.20 -0.01 -20.24
CA ARG A 240 7.91 -0.42 -21.46
C ARG A 240 8.27 -1.90 -21.47
N ALA A 241 8.75 -2.43 -20.34
CA ALA A 241 9.07 -3.84 -20.21
C ALA A 241 7.84 -4.73 -20.40
N ARG A 242 6.67 -4.31 -19.88
CA ARG A 242 5.40 -5.02 -20.04
C ARG A 242 4.87 -4.97 -21.48
N LEU A 243 4.97 -3.82 -22.15
CA LEU A 243 4.56 -3.67 -23.55
C LEU A 243 5.37 -4.58 -24.48
N ALA A 244 6.68 -4.68 -24.24
CA ALA A 244 7.57 -5.59 -24.99
C ALA A 244 7.19 -7.07 -24.84
N GLN A 245 6.43 -7.42 -23.80
CA GLN A 245 5.94 -8.78 -23.53
C GLN A 245 4.49 -9.03 -24.04
N GLY A 246 3.88 -8.08 -24.77
CA GLY A 246 2.52 -8.19 -25.33
C GLY A 246 1.44 -7.59 -24.40
N GLY A 247 1.45 -6.26 -24.24
CA GLY A 247 0.68 -5.48 -23.24
C GLY A 247 -0.85 -5.58 -23.23
N ASP A 248 -1.49 -6.06 -24.30
CA ASP A 248 -2.85 -5.60 -24.68
C ASP A 248 -4.03 -5.99 -23.77
N THR A 249 -3.83 -6.82 -22.74
CA THR A 249 -4.90 -7.19 -21.80
C THR A 249 -4.38 -7.48 -20.38
N LEU A 250 -5.09 -6.98 -19.37
CA LEU A 250 -5.01 -7.53 -18.03
C LEU A 250 -5.54 -8.98 -18.08
N PRO A 251 -4.85 -9.96 -17.47
CA PRO A 251 -5.36 -11.32 -17.42
C PRO A 251 -6.71 -11.35 -16.69
N SER A 252 -7.70 -12.03 -17.27
CA SER A 252 -8.93 -12.37 -16.55
C SER A 252 -8.53 -13.20 -15.32
N ALA A 253 -8.99 -12.80 -14.13
CA ALA A 253 -8.78 -13.60 -12.92
C ALA A 253 -9.33 -15.04 -13.12
N PRO A 254 -8.68 -16.07 -12.54
CA PRO A 254 -9.20 -17.45 -12.53
C PRO A 254 -10.52 -17.57 -11.76
#